data_AF-A0A3Q0S6D8-F1
#
_entry.id   AF-A0A3Q0S6D8-F1
#
_cell.length_a   1.000
_cell.length_b   1.000
_cell.length_c   1.000
_cell.angle_alpha   90.00
_cell.angle_beta   90.00
_cell.angle_gamma   90.00
#
_symmetry.space_group_name_H-M   'P 1'
#
loop_
_entity.id
_entity.type
_entity.pdbx_description
1 polymer ?
#
loop_
_entity_poly.entity_id
_entity_poly.type
_entity_poly.pdbx_seq_one_letter_code
_entity_poly.pdbx_strand_id
1 'polypeptide(L)'
;SKEMLKQLLLRLSLSYMKKDCPDGWFQFGHQCFSFISSAKTWIEAQIFCQFDGGNLASIHSYEENRFVQTLTRGNTHDFPETWIGGTDAIHVWKYFYLII
;
A
#
# COMPACT_ATOMS: atom_id res chain seq x y z
N SER A 1 -6.08 38.13 12.88
CA SER A 1 -4.95 38.09 11.93
C SER A 1 -3.80 37.20 12.43
N LYS A 2 -3.25 37.38 13.64
CA LYS A 2 -2.16 36.55 14.19
C LYS A 2 -2.57 35.11 14.55
N GLU A 3 -3.80 34.93 15.02
CA GLU A 3 -4.31 33.61 15.44
C GLU A 3 -4.57 32.66 14.26
N MET A 4 -5.02 33.22 13.13
CA MET A 4 -5.11 32.48 11.88
C MET A 4 -3.73 32.03 11.37
N LEU A 5 -2.71 32.87 11.54
CA LEU A 5 -1.32 32.48 11.20
C LEU A 5 -0.82 31.35 12.09
N LYS A 6 -1.09 31.39 13.40
CA LYS A 6 -0.77 30.30 14.33
C LYS A 6 -1.48 29.00 13.96
N GLN A 7 -2.76 29.05 13.65
CA GLN A 7 -3.56 27.90 13.20
C GLN A 7 -3.00 27.30 11.89
N LEU A 8 -2.63 28.14 10.94
CA LEU A 8 -2.04 27.72 9.67
C LEU A 8 -0.67 27.09 9.87
N LEU A 9 0.19 27.71 10.68
CA LEU A 9 1.51 27.17 11.04
C LEU A 9 1.40 25.85 11.79
N LEU A 10 0.41 25.70 12.68
CA LEU A 10 0.16 24.46 13.40
C LEU A 10 -0.28 23.35 12.42
N ARG A 11 -1.18 23.64 11.48
CA ARG A 11 -1.58 22.70 10.42
C ARG A 11 -0.42 22.31 9.52
N LEU A 12 0.41 23.28 9.12
CA LEU A 12 1.61 23.03 8.32
C LEU A 12 2.63 22.17 9.08
N SER A 13 2.83 22.42 10.38
CA SER A 13 3.68 21.59 11.23
C SER A 13 3.13 20.16 11.43
N LEU A 14 1.80 20.01 11.53
CA LEU A 14 1.15 18.70 11.62
C LEU A 14 1.22 17.92 10.30
N SER A 15 1.13 18.61 9.15
CA SER A 15 1.38 17.99 7.85
C SER A 15 2.85 17.63 7.63
N TYR A 16 3.77 18.41 8.20
CA TYR A 16 5.22 18.17 8.10
C TYR A 16 5.70 17.05 9.06
N MET A 17 5.01 16.85 10.19
CA MET A 17 5.30 15.80 11.17
C MET A 17 4.53 14.50 10.92
N LYS A 18 3.66 14.44 9.90
CA LYS A 18 3.10 13.18 9.43
C LYS A 18 4.27 12.35 8.92
N LYS A 19 4.53 11.19 9.55
CA LYS A 19 5.34 10.16 8.90
C LYS A 19 4.73 9.94 7.52
N ASP A 20 5.55 9.97 6.47
CA ASP A 20 5.06 9.86 5.10
C ASP A 20 4.24 8.57 4.90
N CYS A 21 4.60 7.50 5.63
CA CYS A 21 3.81 6.28 5.75
C CYS A 21 3.79 5.73 7.20
N PRO A 22 2.76 4.95 7.58
CA PRO A 22 2.72 4.25 8.87
C PRO A 22 3.88 3.26 9.03
N ASP A 23 4.12 2.79 10.25
CA ASP A 23 5.17 1.80 10.51
C ASP A 23 4.86 0.48 9.77
N GLY A 24 5.86 -0.07 9.07
CA GLY A 24 5.68 -1.25 8.21
C GLY A 24 5.20 -0.95 6.78
N TRP A 25 5.10 0.33 6.43
CA TRP A 25 4.72 0.78 5.09
C TRP A 25 5.86 1.56 4.41
N PHE A 26 5.91 1.47 3.09
CA PHE A 26 6.96 2.01 2.25
C PHE A 26 6.36 2.99 1.25
N GLN A 27 6.93 4.20 1.18
CA GLN A 27 6.42 5.25 0.32
C GLN A 27 6.88 5.08 -1.14
N PHE A 28 5.94 5.24 -2.07
CA PHE A 28 6.24 5.51 -3.47
C PHE A 28 5.31 6.62 -3.98
N GLY A 29 5.91 7.78 -4.32
CA GLY A 29 5.15 8.98 -4.64
C GLY A 29 4.32 9.47 -3.44
N HIS A 30 3.00 9.57 -3.63
CA HIS A 30 2.05 9.99 -2.60
C HIS A 30 1.28 8.83 -1.98
N GLN A 31 1.68 7.59 -2.28
CA GLN A 31 1.04 6.38 -1.79
C GLN A 31 1.99 5.61 -0.88
N CYS A 32 1.40 4.83 0.02
CA CYS A 32 2.09 3.97 0.95
C CYS A 32 1.75 2.53 0.62
N PHE A 33 2.78 1.68 0.59
CA PHE A 33 2.65 0.29 0.23
C PHE A 33 3.15 -0.65 1.33
N SER A 34 2.56 -1.83 1.47
CA SER A 34 3.03 -2.85 2.41
C SER A 34 2.84 -4.25 1.86
N PHE A 35 3.81 -5.13 2.11
CA PHE A 35 3.73 -6.53 1.68
C PHE A 35 3.32 -7.42 2.84
N ILE A 36 2.21 -8.15 2.70
CA ILE A 36 1.74 -9.12 3.70
C ILE A 36 1.88 -10.54 3.15
N SER A 37 2.78 -11.31 3.77
CA SER A 37 3.14 -12.66 3.31
C SER A 37 2.17 -13.76 3.71
N SER A 38 1.04 -13.45 4.36
CA SER A 38 0.03 -14.46 4.68
C SER A 38 -0.79 -14.80 3.43
N ALA A 39 -0.85 -16.09 3.07
CA ALA A 39 -1.68 -16.54 1.95
C ALA A 39 -3.18 -16.30 2.21
N LYS A 40 -3.88 -15.74 1.21
CA LYS A 40 -5.32 -15.46 1.24
C LYS A 40 -5.94 -15.63 -0.15
N THR A 41 -7.24 -15.90 -0.22
CA THR A 41 -8.00 -15.68 -1.45
C THR A 41 -8.04 -14.19 -1.80
N TRP A 42 -8.30 -13.83 -3.06
CA TRP A 42 -8.37 -12.43 -3.47
C TRP A 42 -9.37 -11.61 -2.64
N ILE A 43 -10.52 -12.21 -2.33
CA ILE A 43 -11.58 -11.55 -1.56
C ILE A 43 -11.13 -11.31 -0.11
N GLU A 44 -10.58 -12.33 0.55
CA GLU A 44 -10.03 -12.20 1.91
C GLU A 44 -8.89 -11.19 1.96
N ALA A 45 -8.07 -11.15 0.91
CA ALA A 45 -6.99 -10.20 0.73
C ALA A 45 -7.50 -8.75 0.66
N GLN A 46 -8.47 -8.48 -0.20
CA GLN A 46 -9.09 -7.17 -0.33
C GLN A 46 -9.79 -6.73 0.96
N ILE A 47 -10.53 -7.63 1.62
CA ILE A 47 -11.19 -7.35 2.90
C ILE A 47 -10.15 -7.02 3.99
N PHE A 48 -9.05 -7.75 4.04
CA PHE A 48 -7.96 -7.49 4.97
C PHE A 48 -7.37 -6.09 4.76
N CYS A 49 -7.03 -5.73 3.51
CA CYS A 49 -6.52 -4.40 3.19
C CYS A 49 -7.50 -3.30 3.58
N GLN A 50 -8.80 -3.49 3.32
CA GLN A 50 -9.85 -2.53 3.72
C GLN A 50 -9.98 -2.39 5.23
N PHE A 51 -9.85 -3.49 5.98
CA PHE A 51 -9.83 -3.46 7.43
C PHE A 51 -8.64 -2.66 7.98
N ASP A 52 -7.48 -2.75 7.33
CA ASP A 52 -6.25 -2.02 7.69
C ASP A 52 -6.19 -0.59 7.10
N GLY A 53 -7.30 -0.09 6.52
CA GLY A 53 -7.40 1.27 6.00
C GLY A 53 -6.82 1.49 4.60
N GLY A 54 -6.51 0.43 3.87
CA GLY A 54 -6.01 0.43 2.50
C GLY A 54 -6.88 -0.35 1.51
N ASN A 55 -6.31 -0.72 0.37
CA ASN A 55 -6.89 -1.60 -0.65
C ASN A 55 -5.76 -2.45 -1.25
N LEU A 56 -6.07 -3.54 -1.95
CA LEU A 56 -5.05 -4.17 -2.78
C LEU A 56 -4.45 -3.16 -3.76
N ALA A 57 -3.12 -3.16 -3.89
CA ALA A 57 -2.38 -2.16 -4.64
C ALA A 57 -2.79 -2.14 -6.11
N SER A 58 -3.15 -0.95 -6.62
CA SER A 58 -3.38 -0.75 -8.05
C SER A 58 -2.14 -0.14 -8.66
N ILE A 59 -1.50 -0.87 -9.57
CA ILE A 59 -0.24 -0.46 -10.18
C ILE A 59 -0.53 0.36 -11.45
N HIS A 60 -0.05 1.60 -11.50
CA HIS A 60 -0.35 2.56 -12.56
C HIS A 60 0.87 2.97 -13.39
N SER A 61 2.07 2.52 -13.02
CA SER A 61 3.30 2.82 -13.77
C SER A 61 4.30 1.67 -13.72
N TYR A 62 5.26 1.69 -14.65
CA TYR A 62 6.38 0.75 -14.66
C TYR A 62 7.26 0.90 -13.42
N GLU A 63 7.48 2.13 -12.99
CA GLU A 63 8.29 2.48 -11.83
C GLU A 63 7.64 1.98 -10.53
N GLU A 64 6.33 2.12 -10.41
CA GLU A 64 5.54 1.59 -9.30
C GLU A 64 5.59 0.06 -9.27
N ASN A 65 5.42 -0.60 -10.43
CA ASN A 65 5.55 -2.06 -10.53
C ASN A 65 6.94 -2.53 -10.06
N ARG A 66 8.00 -1.83 -10.48
CA ARG A 66 9.37 -2.12 -10.07
C ARG A 66 9.56 -1.95 -8.56
N PHE A 67 9.01 -0.87 -7.99
CA PHE A 67 9.05 -0.63 -6.55
C PHE A 67 8.31 -1.74 -5.79
N VAL A 68 7.10 -2.09 -6.21
CA VAL A 68 6.32 -3.17 -5.61
C VAL A 68 7.06 -4.51 -5.64
N GLN A 69 7.76 -4.83 -6.74
CA GLN A 69 8.60 -6.03 -6.83
C GLN A 69 9.77 -6.06 -5.84
N THR A 70 10.28 -4.90 -5.40
CA THR A 70 11.32 -4.88 -4.36
C THR A 70 10.76 -5.25 -2.99
N LEU A 71 9.48 -4.94 -2.73
CA LEU A 71 8.79 -5.30 -1.50
C LEU A 71 8.47 -6.79 -1.43
N THR A 72 8.02 -7.39 -2.54
CA THR A 72 7.60 -8.80 -2.58
C THR A 72 8.76 -9.79 -2.58
N ARG A 73 9.91 -9.40 -3.13
CA ARG A 73 11.09 -10.26 -3.22
C ARG A 73 11.64 -10.65 -1.84
N GLY A 74 11.59 -9.74 -0.86
CA GLY A 74 12.11 -10.00 0.49
C GLY A 74 13.55 -10.54 0.49
N ASN A 75 13.83 -11.55 1.32
CA ASN A 75 15.12 -12.28 1.36
C ASN A 75 15.15 -13.52 0.46
N THR A 76 14.05 -13.85 -0.20
CA THR A 76 13.99 -14.97 -1.15
C THR A 76 14.45 -14.49 -2.51
N HIS A 77 15.21 -15.31 -3.24
CA HIS A 77 15.61 -14.97 -4.61
C HIS A 77 14.45 -15.10 -5.62
N ASP A 78 13.26 -15.44 -5.16
CA ASP A 78 12.05 -15.67 -5.95
C ASP A 78 11.08 -14.49 -5.87
N PHE A 79 10.24 -14.36 -6.90
CA PHE A 79 9.12 -13.44 -6.94
C PHE A 79 7.84 -14.21 -6.61
N PRO A 80 7.34 -14.11 -5.37
CA PRO A 80 6.15 -14.84 -4.99
C PRO A 80 4.93 -14.28 -5.75
N GLU A 81 4.04 -15.19 -6.15
CA GLU A 81 2.75 -14.86 -6.75
C GLU A 81 1.96 -13.94 -5.80
N THR A 82 1.73 -12.67 -6.19
CA THR A 82 1.17 -11.64 -5.30
C THR A 82 -0.05 -10.95 -5.91
N TRP A 83 -1.15 -10.87 -5.16
CA TRP A 83 -2.37 -10.13 -5.46
C TRP A 83 -2.13 -8.63 -5.58
N ILE A 84 -2.75 -8.07 -6.60
CA ILE A 84 -2.90 -6.63 -6.84
C ILE A 84 -4.38 -6.30 -7.03
N GLY A 85 -4.74 -5.03 -6.91
CA GLY A 85 -6.09 -4.48 -6.97
C GLY A 85 -6.69 -4.44 -8.38
N GLY A 86 -6.50 -5.49 -9.17
CA GLY A 86 -7.16 -5.71 -10.44
C GLY A 86 -8.12 -6.90 -10.35
N THR A 87 -9.39 -6.68 -10.64
CA THR A 87 -10.39 -7.75 -10.80
C THR A 87 -10.97 -7.65 -12.20
N ASP A 88 -10.86 -8.72 -13.00
CA ASP A 88 -11.97 -9.01 -13.90
C ASP A 88 -13.10 -9.49 -12.99
N ALA A 89 -14.31 -8.98 -13.13
CA ALA A 89 -15.37 -9.27 -12.16
C ALA A 89 -15.91 -10.72 -12.25
N ILE A 90 -15.18 -11.68 -12.86
CA ILE A 90 -15.79 -12.91 -13.38
C ILE A 90 -15.07 -14.23 -13.01
N HIS A 91 -13.79 -14.31 -12.61
CA HIS A 91 -13.23 -15.61 -12.14
C HIS A 91 -12.31 -15.56 -10.92
N VAL A 92 -12.82 -16.00 -9.77
CA VAL A 92 -12.12 -16.05 -8.47
C VAL A 92 -11.53 -17.45 -8.21
N TRP A 93 -10.38 -17.78 -8.80
CA TRP A 93 -9.58 -18.92 -8.34
C TRP A 93 -8.09 -18.65 -8.55
N LYS A 94 -7.35 -18.56 -7.43
CA LYS A 94 -5.91 -18.83 -7.23
C LYS A 94 -5.52 -18.28 -5.83
N TYR A 95 -4.38 -18.68 -5.29
CA TYR A 95 -3.85 -18.20 -4.01
C TYR A 95 -2.66 -17.28 -4.30
N PHE A 96 -2.62 -16.06 -3.76
CA PHE A 96 -1.49 -15.13 -3.93
C PHE A 96 -1.25 -14.31 -2.64
N TYR A 97 -0.05 -13.73 -2.52
CA TYR A 97 0.39 -12.85 -1.41
C TYR A 97 -0.11 -11.40 -1.57
N LEU A 98 0.07 -10.49 -0.61
CA LEU A 98 -0.59 -9.17 -0.60
C LEU A 98 0.36 -8.00 -0.82
N ILE A 99 0.01 -7.03 -1.67
CA ILE A 99 0.58 -5.67 -1.65
C ILE A 99 -0.54 -4.67 -1.37
N ILE A 100 -0.41 -3.91 -0.28
CA ILE A 100 -1.13 -2.64 -0.06
C ILE A 100 -0.35 -1.54 -0.74
#